data_AF-A0A0Q4UET9-F1
#
_entry.id   AF-A0A0Q4UET9-F1
#
_cell.length_a   1.000
_cell.length_b   1.000
_cell.length_c   1.000
_cell.angle_alpha   90.00
_cell.angle_beta   90.00
_cell.angle_gamma   90.00
#
_symmetry.space_group_name_H-M   'P 1'
#
loop_
_entity.id
_entity.type
_entity.pdbx_description
1 polymer ?
#
loop_
_entity_poly.entity_id
_entity_poly.type
_entity_poly.pdbx_seq_one_letter_code
_entity_poly.pdbx_strand_id
1 'polypeptide(L)'
;MTQPIYRIVAQPRAWTPVTFPVVMDDGSVQTFMIEMRFRLLKVDAATAFIGEVVRVQALEDQEGADRAQLYTELVAQIATDWRGVHAENEEPLRFDVPETWLTDLDAGGKRKPLVAPNLRSLMNEGGMFIHIFDAFRACLAGQPKARAGN
;
A
#
# COMPACT_ATOMS: atom_id res chain seq x y z
N MET A 1 13.25 33.20 16.31
CA MET A 1 12.72 31.98 15.67
C MET A 1 12.25 31.05 16.77
N THR A 2 10.97 30.70 16.81
CA THR A 2 10.42 29.75 17.78
C THR A 2 10.85 28.34 17.37
N GLN A 3 11.41 27.56 18.31
CA GLN A 3 11.73 26.16 18.05
C GLN A 3 10.43 25.37 17.78
N PRO A 4 10.43 24.43 16.82
CA PRO A 4 9.27 23.58 16.58
C PRO A 4 9.03 22.69 17.80
N ILE A 5 7.76 22.65 18.25
CA ILE A 5 7.35 21.78 19.35
C ILE A 5 7.08 20.38 18.79
N TYR A 6 7.80 19.39 19.29
CA TYR A 6 7.54 17.99 18.98
C TYR A 6 6.35 17.45 19.80
N ARG A 7 5.46 16.71 19.14
CA ARG A 7 4.30 16.06 19.78
C ARG A 7 4.30 14.57 19.49
N ILE A 8 4.09 13.77 20.53
CA ILE A 8 3.87 12.33 20.40
C ILE A 8 2.42 12.12 19.95
N VAL A 9 2.24 11.65 18.71
CA VAL A 9 0.92 11.33 18.14
C VAL A 9 0.66 9.83 18.30
N ALA A 10 -0.52 9.45 18.78
CA ALA A 10 -0.88 8.04 19.02
C ALA A 10 -0.92 7.21 17.71
N GLN A 11 -1.60 7.73 16.69
CA GLN A 11 -1.72 7.10 15.37
C GLN A 11 -1.28 8.09 14.28
N PRO A 12 0.04 8.32 14.14
CA PRO A 12 0.52 9.25 13.13
C PRO A 12 0.20 8.71 11.73
N ARG A 13 -0.21 9.61 10.84
CA ARG A 13 -0.43 9.32 9.43
C ARG A 13 0.33 10.34 8.59
N ALA A 14 0.71 9.97 7.38
CA ALA A 14 1.39 10.86 6.46
C ALA A 14 1.00 10.53 5.02
N TRP A 15 0.77 11.56 4.22
CA TRP A 15 0.77 11.42 2.76
C TRP A 15 2.21 11.27 2.30
N THR A 16 2.49 10.23 1.53
CA THR A 16 3.84 9.91 1.05
C THR A 16 3.76 9.59 -0.44
N PRO A 17 4.64 10.18 -1.27
CA PRO A 17 4.72 9.81 -2.67
C PRO A 17 5.25 8.38 -2.82
N VAL A 18 4.60 7.59 -3.67
CA VAL A 18 5.05 6.29 -4.13
C VAL A 18 5.40 6.44 -5.61
N THR A 19 6.67 6.29 -5.93
CA THR A 19 7.18 6.40 -7.30
C THR A 19 7.57 5.03 -7.83
N PHE A 20 7.17 4.71 -9.05
CA PHE A 20 7.45 3.42 -9.67
C PHE A 20 7.67 3.57 -11.18
N PRO A 21 8.57 2.76 -11.77
CA PRO A 21 8.77 2.71 -13.21
C PRO A 21 7.64 1.90 -13.86
N VAL A 22 7.21 2.34 -15.04
CA VAL A 22 6.27 1.61 -15.90
C VAL A 22 6.89 1.52 -17.30
N VAL A 23 6.85 0.33 -17.89
CA VAL A 23 7.26 0.10 -19.27
C VAL A 23 6.08 0.46 -20.16
N MET A 24 6.28 1.42 -21.06
CA MET A 24 5.28 1.89 -22.00
C MET A 24 5.26 0.99 -23.25
N ASP A 25 4.22 1.13 -24.08
CA ASP A 25 4.04 0.34 -25.30
C ASP A 25 5.18 0.50 -26.32
N ASP A 26 5.86 1.65 -26.31
CA ASP A 26 7.03 1.93 -27.16
C ASP A 26 8.34 1.35 -26.59
N GLY A 27 8.28 0.61 -25.47
CA GLY A 27 9.41 0.04 -24.76
C GLY A 27 10.19 1.05 -23.91
N SER A 28 9.79 2.33 -23.87
CA SER A 28 10.37 3.32 -22.96
C SER A 28 9.94 3.06 -21.52
N VAL A 29 10.77 3.48 -20.56
CA VAL A 29 10.44 3.40 -19.12
C VAL A 29 10.14 4.80 -18.62
N GLN A 30 8.93 5.01 -18.13
CA GLN A 30 8.52 6.27 -17.51
C GLN A 30 8.32 6.10 -16.01
N THR A 31 8.60 7.16 -15.25
CA THR A 31 8.37 7.16 -13.79
C THR A 31 7.01 7.77 -13.50
N PHE A 32 6.15 6.99 -12.86
CA PHE A 32 4.85 7.42 -12.37
C PHE A 32 4.90 7.67 -10.87
N MET A 33 3.94 8.44 -10.38
CA MET A 33 3.80 8.79 -8.97
C MET A 33 2.33 8.74 -8.56
N ILE A 34 2.05 8.06 -7.45
CA ILE A 34 0.81 8.18 -6.70
C ILE A 34 1.12 8.68 -5.29
N GLU A 35 0.13 9.18 -4.56
CA GLU A 35 0.30 9.46 -3.13
C GLU A 35 -0.45 8.41 -2.32
N MET A 36 0.20 7.85 -1.29
CA MET A 36 -0.44 6.96 -0.34
C MET A 36 -0.49 7.59 1.05
N ARG A 37 -1.61 7.37 1.76
CA ARG A 37 -1.75 7.80 3.15
C ARG A 37 -1.36 6.65 4.07
N PHE A 38 -0.12 6.66 4.54
CA PHE A 38 0.39 5.62 5.43
C PHE A 38 0.00 5.84 6.89
N ARG A 39 -0.25 4.74 7.60
CA ARG A 39 -0.30 4.64 9.06
C ARG A 39 1.13 4.41 9.54
N LEU A 40 1.71 5.39 10.22
CA LEU A 40 3.05 5.27 10.78
C LEU A 40 3.00 4.39 12.03
N LEU A 41 3.34 3.12 11.83
CA LEU A 41 3.39 2.11 12.89
C LEU A 41 4.43 2.48 13.95
N LYS A 42 4.12 2.18 15.22
CA LYS A 42 5.07 2.26 16.33
C LYS A 42 6.08 1.11 16.22
N VAL A 43 7.21 1.22 16.92
CA VAL A 43 8.36 0.31 16.81
C VAL A 43 7.95 -1.16 16.77
N ASP A 44 7.23 -1.65 17.79
CA ASP A 44 6.85 -3.07 17.86
C ASP A 44 5.92 -3.50 16.72
N ALA A 45 4.94 -2.66 16.36
CA ALA A 45 4.01 -2.93 15.27
C ALA A 45 4.72 -2.90 13.90
N ALA A 46 5.69 -1.99 13.72
CA ALA A 46 6.50 -1.92 12.51
C ALA A 46 7.38 -3.16 12.38
N THR A 47 8.03 -3.60 13.45
CA THR A 47 8.83 -4.84 13.46
C THR A 47 7.99 -6.07 13.16
N ALA A 48 6.80 -6.18 13.77
CA ALA A 48 5.87 -7.27 13.49
C ALA A 48 5.40 -7.25 12.02
N PHE A 49 5.06 -6.09 11.48
CA PHE A 49 4.67 -5.93 10.08
C PHE A 49 5.79 -6.33 9.12
N ILE A 50 7.04 -5.89 9.37
CA ILE A 50 8.18 -6.28 8.54
C ILE A 50 8.40 -7.80 8.57
N GLY A 51 8.25 -8.44 9.73
CA GLY A 51 8.31 -9.90 9.83
C GLY A 51 7.21 -10.59 9.01
N GLU A 52 6.00 -10.03 9.02
CA GLU A 52 4.87 -10.52 8.24
C GLU A 52 5.09 -10.39 6.72
N VAL A 53 5.70 -9.27 6.27
CA VAL A 53 6.09 -9.10 4.85
C VAL A 53 7.06 -10.20 4.43
N VAL A 54 8.09 -10.47 5.22
CA VAL A 54 9.07 -11.54 4.93
C VAL A 54 8.40 -12.91 4.89
N ARG A 55 7.47 -13.17 5.82
CA ARG A 55 6.70 -14.42 5.86
C ARG A 55 5.84 -14.58 4.61
N VAL A 56 5.13 -13.54 4.18
CA VAL A 56 4.31 -13.56 2.96
C VAL A 56 5.18 -13.76 1.72
N GLN A 57 6.33 -13.09 1.63
CA GLN A 57 7.27 -13.28 0.53
C GLN A 57 7.76 -14.72 0.41
N ALA A 58 8.00 -15.40 1.55
CA ALA A 58 8.36 -16.82 1.54
C ALA A 58 7.20 -17.75 1.10
N LEU A 59 5.95 -17.30 1.15
CA LEU A 59 4.80 -18.05 0.64
C LEU A 59 4.59 -17.88 -0.86
N GLU A 60 5.19 -16.87 -1.50
CA GLU A 60 5.02 -16.60 -2.93
C GLU A 60 5.57 -17.72 -3.83
N ASP A 61 6.53 -18.49 -3.31
CA ASP A 61 7.13 -19.64 -3.98
C ASP A 61 6.22 -20.88 -3.97
N GLN A 62 5.08 -20.82 -3.27
CA GLN A 62 4.09 -21.89 -3.26
C GLN A 62 3.18 -21.80 -4.50
N GLU A 63 3.04 -22.93 -5.21
CA GLU A 63 2.17 -23.04 -6.36
C GLU A 63 0.71 -22.75 -5.97
N GLY A 64 0.05 -21.85 -6.70
CA GLY A 64 -1.35 -21.46 -6.46
C GLY A 64 -1.56 -20.31 -5.46
N ALA A 65 -0.50 -19.68 -4.94
CA ALA A 65 -0.65 -18.53 -4.06
C ALA A 65 -1.25 -17.31 -4.78
N ASP A 66 -2.34 -16.74 -4.24
CA ASP A 66 -2.90 -15.48 -4.69
C ASP A 66 -2.08 -14.30 -4.14
N ARG A 67 -1.01 -13.96 -4.86
CA ARG A 67 -0.07 -12.88 -4.47
C ARG A 67 -0.74 -11.52 -4.38
N ALA A 68 -1.64 -11.22 -5.33
CA ALA A 68 -2.38 -9.97 -5.32
C ALA A 68 -3.17 -9.84 -4.02
N GLN A 69 -3.90 -10.89 -3.61
CA GLN A 69 -4.62 -10.88 -2.34
C GLN A 69 -3.70 -10.73 -1.13
N LEU A 70 -2.60 -11.48 -1.07
CA LEU A 70 -1.64 -11.40 0.03
C LEU A 70 -1.06 -9.99 0.19
N TYR A 71 -0.65 -9.35 -0.90
CA TYR A 71 -0.15 -7.98 -0.88
C TYR A 71 -1.23 -6.96 -0.56
N THR A 72 -2.45 -7.20 -0.99
CA THR A 72 -3.59 -6.33 -0.67
C THR A 72 -3.83 -6.31 0.84
N GLU A 73 -3.76 -7.49 1.49
CA GLU A 73 -3.86 -7.62 2.94
C GLU A 73 -2.69 -6.92 3.67
N LEU A 74 -1.47 -6.98 3.13
CA LEU A 74 -0.32 -6.26 3.70
C LEU A 74 -0.49 -4.74 3.58
N VAL A 75 -0.83 -4.24 2.39
CA VAL A 75 -0.99 -2.79 2.17
C VAL A 75 -2.15 -2.24 3.00
N ALA A 76 -3.24 -2.99 3.16
CA ALA A 76 -4.36 -2.60 4.02
C ALA A 76 -3.97 -2.36 5.48
N GLN A 77 -2.90 -2.98 5.98
CA GLN A 77 -2.40 -2.76 7.34
C GLN A 77 -1.66 -1.44 7.48
N ILE A 78 -0.95 -1.00 6.44
CA ILE A 78 -0.09 0.20 6.47
C ILE A 78 -0.67 1.41 5.77
N ALA A 79 -1.68 1.28 4.92
CA ALA A 79 -2.30 2.39 4.20
C ALA A 79 -3.80 2.51 4.47
N THR A 80 -4.30 3.75 4.49
CA THR A 80 -5.72 4.05 4.67
C THR A 80 -6.38 4.64 3.44
N ASP A 81 -5.60 5.18 2.50
CA ASP A 81 -6.09 6.02 1.43
C ASP A 81 -5.02 6.20 0.34
N TRP A 82 -5.40 6.69 -0.84
CA TRP A 82 -4.49 7.07 -1.91
C TRP A 82 -4.99 8.28 -2.73
N ARG A 83 -4.13 8.82 -3.60
CA ARG A 83 -4.46 9.81 -4.63
C ARG A 83 -3.67 9.55 -5.90
N GLY A 84 -4.20 9.99 -7.04
CA GLY A 84 -3.53 9.87 -8.34
C GLY A 84 -3.72 8.51 -9.02
N VAL A 85 -4.58 7.64 -8.48
CA VAL A 85 -4.96 6.37 -9.10
C VAL A 85 -6.24 6.58 -9.89
N HIS A 86 -6.23 6.22 -11.17
CA HIS A 86 -7.36 6.37 -12.10
C HIS A 86 -7.61 5.04 -12.82
N ALA A 87 -8.86 4.82 -13.24
CA ALA A 87 -9.23 3.73 -14.12
C ALA A 87 -8.85 4.05 -15.57
N GLU A 88 -8.99 3.07 -16.47
CA GLU A 88 -8.73 3.23 -17.91
C GLU A 88 -9.57 4.34 -18.55
N ASN A 89 -10.76 4.61 -18.03
CA ASN A 89 -11.65 5.69 -18.46
C ASN A 89 -11.31 7.05 -17.82
N GLU A 90 -10.12 7.19 -17.22
CA GLU A 90 -9.62 8.37 -16.51
C GLU A 90 -10.38 8.75 -15.23
N GLU A 91 -11.36 7.96 -14.80
CA GLU A 91 -12.09 8.24 -13.56
C GLU A 91 -11.22 7.93 -12.33
N PRO A 92 -11.17 8.81 -11.31
CA PRO A 92 -10.42 8.55 -10.09
C PRO A 92 -10.91 7.30 -9.35
N LEU A 93 -10.01 6.38 -9.08
CA LEU A 93 -10.29 5.22 -8.24
C LEU A 93 -10.15 5.58 -6.77
N ARG A 94 -11.07 5.10 -5.95
CA ARG A 94 -11.01 5.27 -4.48
C ARG A 94 -10.30 4.07 -3.84
N PHE A 95 -9.55 4.36 -2.77
CA PHE A 95 -8.86 3.33 -1.99
C PHE A 95 -9.86 2.39 -1.33
N ASP A 96 -10.93 2.95 -0.75
CA ASP A 96 -12.03 2.23 -0.15
C ASP A 96 -13.28 2.31 -1.03
N VAL A 97 -13.89 1.15 -1.31
CA VAL A 97 -15.22 1.09 -1.93
C VAL A 97 -16.09 0.21 -1.02
N PRO A 98 -16.92 0.82 -0.15
CA PRO A 98 -17.78 0.08 0.78
C PRO A 98 -18.79 -0.84 0.09
N GLU A 99 -19.13 -0.55 -1.16
CA GLU A 99 -20.24 -1.19 -1.90
C GLU A 99 -19.78 -2.37 -2.78
N THR A 100 -18.48 -2.56 -2.98
CA THR A 100 -17.91 -3.65 -3.80
C THR A 100 -16.96 -4.52 -2.99
N TRP A 101 -17.37 -4.89 -1.77
CA TRP A 101 -16.74 -6.01 -1.06
C TRP A 101 -17.05 -7.28 -1.86
N LEU A 102 -16.16 -7.66 -2.78
CA LEU A 102 -16.15 -9.00 -3.32
C LEU A 102 -15.93 -9.92 -2.12
N THR A 103 -16.99 -10.58 -1.67
CA THR A 103 -16.86 -11.62 -0.65
C THR A 103 -16.40 -12.88 -1.34
N ASP A 104 -15.20 -13.33 -1.04
CA ASP A 104 -14.85 -14.72 -1.29
C ASP A 104 -15.42 -15.61 -0.18
N LEU A 105 -15.67 -16.86 -0.50
CA LEU A 105 -16.04 -17.87 0.50
C LEU A 105 -14.77 -18.65 0.85
N ASP A 106 -14.41 -18.71 2.13
CA ASP A 106 -13.36 -19.63 2.56
C ASP A 106 -13.79 -21.09 2.32
N ALA A 107 -12.86 -22.04 2.49
CA ALA A 107 -13.14 -23.46 2.35
C ALA A 107 -14.25 -23.99 3.30
N GLY A 108 -14.66 -23.19 4.29
CA GLY A 108 -15.77 -23.45 5.21
C GLY A 108 -17.05 -22.66 4.92
N GLY A 109 -17.13 -21.96 3.78
CA GLY A 109 -18.31 -21.18 3.37
C GLY A 109 -18.51 -19.88 4.14
N LYS A 110 -17.53 -19.38 4.90
CA LYS A 110 -17.59 -18.06 5.54
C LYS A 110 -17.11 -16.99 4.57
N ARG A 111 -17.85 -15.88 4.52
CA ARG A 111 -17.47 -14.68 3.78
C ARG A 111 -16.17 -14.13 4.36
N LYS A 112 -15.06 -14.19 3.63
CA LYS A 112 -13.85 -13.46 3.97
C LYS A 112 -13.95 -12.08 3.33
N PRO A 113 -13.70 -10.99 4.08
CA PRO A 113 -13.56 -9.69 3.46
C PRO A 113 -12.30 -9.69 2.62
N LEU A 114 -12.44 -9.76 1.29
CA LEU A 114 -11.37 -9.32 0.40
C LEU A 114 -11.26 -7.81 0.59
N VAL A 115 -10.04 -7.32 0.77
CA VAL A 115 -9.76 -5.90 0.82
C VAL A 115 -10.24 -5.24 -0.49
N ALA A 116 -10.57 -3.96 -0.43
CA ALA A 116 -11.15 -3.14 -1.50
C ALA A 116 -10.67 -3.56 -2.91
N PRO A 117 -11.59 -3.81 -3.87
CA PRO A 117 -11.27 -4.39 -5.17
C PRO A 117 -10.26 -3.56 -5.96
N ASN A 118 -10.33 -2.23 -5.83
CA ASN A 118 -9.36 -1.33 -6.47
C ASN A 118 -7.95 -1.56 -5.94
N LEU A 119 -7.78 -1.74 -4.62
CA LEU A 119 -6.46 -2.00 -4.03
C LEU A 119 -5.91 -3.34 -4.53
N ARG A 120 -6.78 -4.36 -4.68
CA ARG A 120 -6.38 -5.64 -5.28
C ARG A 120 -5.97 -5.50 -6.73
N SER A 121 -6.69 -4.72 -7.53
CA SER A 121 -6.29 -4.40 -8.91
C SER A 121 -4.91 -3.74 -8.94
N LEU A 122 -4.66 -2.75 -8.07
CA LEU A 122 -3.34 -2.13 -7.97
C LEU A 122 -2.25 -3.13 -7.55
N MET A 123 -2.56 -4.09 -6.69
CA MET A 123 -1.60 -5.12 -6.25
C MET A 123 -1.35 -6.20 -7.30
N ASN A 124 -2.16 -6.24 -8.35
CA ASN A 124 -1.93 -7.10 -9.51
C ASN A 124 -0.88 -6.49 -10.46
N GLU A 125 -0.55 -5.20 -10.31
CA GLU A 125 0.52 -4.56 -11.06
C GLU A 125 1.90 -5.06 -10.62
N GLY A 126 2.73 -5.43 -11.59
CA GLY A 126 4.05 -6.01 -11.35
C GLY A 126 4.94 -5.10 -10.49
N GLY A 127 5.43 -5.62 -9.36
CA GLY A 127 6.37 -4.91 -8.48
C GLY A 127 5.76 -3.77 -7.64
N MET A 128 4.46 -3.48 -7.78
CA MET A 128 3.82 -2.36 -7.10
C MET A 128 3.94 -2.43 -5.57
N PHE A 129 3.76 -3.62 -4.99
CA PHE A 129 3.92 -3.84 -3.55
C PHE A 129 5.31 -3.41 -3.05
N ILE A 130 6.37 -3.71 -3.80
CA ILE A 130 7.75 -3.39 -3.42
C ILE A 130 7.92 -1.87 -3.32
N HIS A 131 7.44 -1.12 -4.31
CA HIS A 131 7.52 0.34 -4.33
C HIS A 131 6.72 0.98 -3.19
N ILE A 132 5.53 0.46 -2.89
CA ILE A 132 4.73 0.90 -1.74
C ILE A 132 5.47 0.63 -0.43
N PHE A 133 6.04 -0.57 -0.27
CA PHE A 133 6.74 -0.96 0.94
C PHE A 133 8.01 -0.11 1.15
N ASP A 134 8.76 0.17 0.10
CA ASP A 134 9.93 1.04 0.15
C ASP A 134 9.56 2.48 0.54
N ALA A 135 8.49 3.03 -0.05
CA ALA A 135 7.97 4.34 0.33
C ALA A 135 7.52 4.38 1.79
N PHE A 136 6.85 3.33 2.27
CA PHE A 136 6.46 3.19 3.67
C PHE A 136 7.67 3.16 4.61
N ARG A 137 8.72 2.38 4.28
CA ARG A 137 9.97 2.33 5.06
C ARG A 137 10.67 3.68 5.11
N ALA A 138 10.74 4.39 3.97
CA ALA A 138 11.30 5.73 3.91
C ALA A 138 10.52 6.73 4.78
N CYS A 139 9.19 6.61 4.79
CA CYS A 139 8.30 7.41 5.63
C CYS A 139 8.51 7.12 7.13
N LEU A 140 8.58 5.84 7.53
CA LEU A 140 8.87 5.44 8.91
C LEU A 140 10.22 5.97 9.40
N ALA A 141 11.24 5.95 8.55
CA ALA A 141 12.56 6.48 8.88
C ALA A 141 12.62 8.02 9.00
N GLY A 142 11.51 8.71 8.69
CA GLY A 142 11.44 10.17 8.73
C GLY A 142 12.32 10.84 7.68
N GLN A 143 12.57 10.17 6.55
CA GLN A 143 13.44 10.73 5.50
C GLN A 143 12.84 12.04 4.94
N PRO A 144 13.65 13.08 4.67
CA PRO A 144 13.16 14.41 4.30
C PRO A 144 12.22 14.44 3.07
N LYS A 145 12.40 13.52 2.12
CA LYS A 145 11.54 13.40 0.92
C LYS A 145 10.12 12.89 1.22
N ALA A 146 9.87 12.31 2.39
CA ALA A 146 8.57 11.74 2.78
C ALA A 146 7.64 12.75 3.48
N ARG A 147 8.06 14.01 3.68
CA ARG A 147 7.28 15.05 4.34
C ARG A 147 6.83 16.12 3.35
N ALA A 148 5.86 15.80 2.51
CA ALA A 148 5.04 16.81 1.85
C ALA A 148 3.59 16.64 2.33
N GLY A 149 3.16 17.49 3.26
CA GLY A 149 1.76 17.61 3.65
C GLY A 149 1.34 16.74 4.85
N ASN A 150 1.45 17.32 6.05
CA ASN A 150 0.55 17.05 7.17
C ASN A 150 -0.25 18.31 7.46
#